data_AF-A0A5B7AA95-F1
#
_entry.id   AF-A0A5B7AA95-F1
#
_cell.length_a   1.000
_cell.length_b   1.000
_cell.length_c   1.000
_cell.angle_alpha   90.00
_cell.angle_beta   90.00
_cell.angle_gamma   90.00
#
_symmetry.space_group_name_H-M   'P 1'
#
loop_
_entity.id
_entity.type
_entity.pdbx_description
1 polymer ?
#
loop_
_entity_poly.entity_id
_entity_poly.type
_entity_poly.pdbx_seq_one_letter_code
_entity_poly.pdbx_strand_id
1 'polypeptide(L)'
;RETSELVKRAHKATNLCLDLNLPAEEIELRDTDYGNSESDSVSENSKEWLEDFVEQVDETVVFKPFDFDALAEKILKKISECFHKIVNSECLLEIDSKVLEQILGAACVSDTDKVEHWVEQVLGRGFVEAQTRYKLTTHSVVKLVTCEGLFLEEQAPGVRLPSRIVMN
;
A
#
# COMPACT_ATOMS: atom_id res chain seq x y z
N ARG A 1 15.02 -57.57 51.05
CA ARG A 1 15.34 -57.17 49.67
C ARG A 1 14.15 -56.35 49.19
N GLU A 2 14.32 -55.03 49.22
CA GLU A 2 13.26 -54.03 49.07
C GLU A 2 12.72 -53.96 47.63
N THR A 3 11.43 -53.69 47.51
CA THR A 3 10.71 -53.43 46.26
C THR A 3 10.82 -51.94 45.93
N SER A 4 11.55 -51.60 44.87
CA SER A 4 11.72 -50.23 44.36
C SER A 4 10.42 -49.72 43.73
N GLU A 5 9.82 -48.70 44.33
CA GLU A 5 8.66 -47.97 43.82
C GLU A 5 9.06 -47.06 42.64
N LEU A 6 8.42 -47.25 41.50
CA LEU A 6 8.65 -46.50 40.28
C LEU A 6 7.84 -45.19 40.32
N VAL A 7 8.46 -44.12 40.82
CA VAL A 7 7.86 -42.78 40.81
C VAL A 7 7.86 -42.22 39.39
N LYS A 8 6.71 -42.29 38.72
CA LYS A 8 6.44 -41.55 37.48
C LYS A 8 6.51 -40.05 37.77
N ARG A 9 7.60 -39.40 37.37
CA ARG A 9 7.64 -37.93 37.27
C ARG A 9 6.74 -37.51 36.11
N ALA A 10 5.64 -36.84 36.42
CA ALA A 10 4.86 -36.12 35.41
C ALA A 10 5.73 -34.96 34.91
N HIS A 11 6.21 -35.05 33.67
CA HIS A 11 6.86 -33.92 33.01
C HIS A 11 5.77 -32.85 32.79
N LYS A 12 5.80 -31.80 33.61
CA LYS A 12 4.99 -30.59 33.41
C LYS A 12 5.52 -29.93 32.14
N ALA A 13 4.87 -30.18 31.01
CA ALA A 13 5.13 -29.44 29.78
C ALA A 13 4.88 -27.96 30.08
N THR A 14 5.94 -27.16 30.06
CA THR A 14 5.86 -25.71 30.10
C THR A 14 5.24 -25.26 28.78
N ASN A 15 3.94 -24.98 28.79
CA ASN A 15 3.21 -24.42 27.67
C ASN A 15 3.66 -22.97 27.46
N LEU A 16 4.84 -22.77 26.84
CA LEU A 16 5.24 -21.49 26.27
C LEU A 16 4.46 -21.30 24.97
N CYS A 17 3.20 -20.89 25.10
CA CYS A 17 2.38 -20.45 23.99
C CYS A 17 2.69 -18.97 23.75
N LEU A 18 3.32 -18.67 22.62
CA LEU A 18 3.61 -17.30 22.21
C LEU A 18 2.36 -16.72 21.51
N ASP A 19 1.67 -15.81 22.18
CA ASP A 19 0.59 -15.03 21.55
C ASP A 19 1.18 -13.79 20.88
N LEU A 20 1.21 -13.80 19.55
CA LEU A 20 1.76 -12.73 18.72
C LEU A 20 0.91 -11.47 18.68
N ASN A 21 -0.26 -11.46 19.33
CA ASN A 21 -1.11 -10.27 19.46
C ASN A 21 -0.85 -9.50 20.76
N LEU A 22 -0.02 -10.04 21.66
CA LEU A 22 0.33 -9.36 22.91
C LEU A 22 1.59 -8.50 22.73
N PRO A 23 1.59 -7.27 23.25
CA PRO A 23 2.80 -6.44 23.28
C PRO A 23 3.91 -7.12 24.10
N ALA A 24 5.16 -6.95 23.68
CA ALA A 24 6.32 -7.67 24.21
C ALA A 24 6.56 -7.44 25.71
N GLU A 25 5.97 -6.39 26.28
CA GLU A 25 6.10 -5.99 27.67
C GLU A 25 5.13 -6.71 28.62
N GLU A 26 4.17 -7.51 28.12
CA GLU A 26 3.06 -8.06 28.93
C GLU A 26 3.14 -9.60 29.13
N ILE A 27 4.33 -10.19 29.07
CA ILE A 27 4.54 -11.59 29.46
C ILE A 27 4.88 -11.66 30.96
N GLU A 28 3.98 -11.14 31.79
CA GLU A 28 4.05 -11.39 33.23
C GLU A 28 3.40 -12.75 33.50
N LEU A 29 4.25 -13.75 33.76
CA LEU A 29 3.85 -15.07 34.23
C LEU A 29 2.99 -14.89 35.49
N ARG A 30 1.69 -15.13 35.39
CA ARG A 30 0.82 -15.20 36.56
C ARG A 30 1.15 -16.44 37.38
N ASP A 31 2.04 -16.25 38.34
CA ASP A 31 2.26 -17.18 39.43
C ASP A 31 0.97 -17.36 40.26
N THR A 32 0.62 -18.62 40.51
CA THR A 32 -0.22 -18.98 41.65
C THR A 32 0.64 -19.77 42.63
N ASP A 33 1.24 -19.01 43.55
CA ASP A 33 1.54 -19.28 44.97
C ASP A 33 2.09 -20.67 45.36
N TYR A 34 3.38 -20.75 45.72
CA TYR A 34 3.85 -20.78 47.12
C TYR A 34 5.37 -21.06 47.15
N GLY A 35 6.14 -20.17 47.77
CA GLY A 35 7.49 -20.50 48.27
C GLY A 35 8.66 -19.79 47.60
N ASN A 36 9.04 -18.65 48.18
CA ASN A 36 10.41 -18.19 48.40
C ASN A 36 11.49 -18.72 47.43
N SER A 37 11.77 -17.96 46.38
CA SER A 37 13.13 -17.89 45.84
C SER A 37 13.31 -16.52 45.19
N GLU A 38 14.24 -15.74 45.74
CA GLU A 38 14.93 -14.70 45.00
C GLU A 38 15.47 -15.35 43.72
N SER A 39 14.95 -14.95 42.56
CA SER A 39 15.53 -15.31 41.29
C SER A 39 15.16 -14.24 40.27
N ASP A 40 16.09 -13.30 40.10
CA ASP A 40 16.20 -12.41 38.96
C ASP A 40 16.47 -13.21 37.66
N SER A 41 15.63 -14.19 37.32
CA SER A 41 15.93 -15.17 36.27
C SER A 41 14.84 -15.30 35.21
N VAL A 42 14.12 -14.23 34.91
CA VAL A 42 13.23 -14.16 33.75
C VAL A 42 13.59 -12.95 32.92
N SER A 43 14.80 -12.94 32.36
CA SER A 43 15.16 -11.95 31.34
C SER A 43 16.16 -12.46 30.29
N GLU A 44 16.92 -13.53 30.55
CA GLU A 44 17.90 -14.05 29.56
C GLU A 44 17.30 -15.13 28.64
N ASN A 45 16.48 -16.04 29.16
CA ASN A 45 15.90 -17.13 28.36
C ASN A 45 14.81 -16.66 27.36
N SER A 46 14.34 -15.41 27.44
CA SER A 46 13.35 -14.88 26.50
C SER A 46 13.94 -14.39 25.17
N LYS A 47 15.27 -14.32 25.05
CA LYS A 47 15.94 -13.92 23.79
C LYS A 47 16.49 -15.11 23.02
N GLU A 48 16.97 -16.13 23.71
CA GLU A 48 17.55 -17.33 23.10
C GLU A 48 16.57 -18.03 22.15
N TRP A 49 15.29 -18.16 22.55
CA TRP A 49 14.27 -18.76 21.67
C TRP A 49 13.89 -17.87 20.48
N LEU A 50 14.03 -16.53 20.60
CA LEU A 50 13.79 -15.60 19.49
C LEU A 50 14.91 -15.71 18.45
N GLU A 51 16.15 -15.84 18.90
CA GLU A 51 17.30 -16.08 18.04
C GLU A 51 17.15 -17.43 17.31
N ASP A 52 16.83 -18.50 18.03
CA ASP A 52 16.53 -19.82 17.44
C ASP A 52 15.35 -19.78 16.45
N PHE A 53 14.35 -18.91 16.69
CA PHE A 53 13.21 -18.73 15.79
C PHE A 53 13.61 -17.97 14.53
N VAL A 54 14.44 -16.92 14.64
CA VAL A 54 14.97 -16.17 13.50
C VAL A 54 15.86 -17.07 12.63
N GLU A 55 16.65 -17.96 13.24
CA GLU A 55 17.46 -18.95 12.51
C GLU A 55 16.63 -19.98 11.73
N GLN A 56 15.35 -20.16 12.09
CA GLN A 56 14.41 -21.03 11.37
C GLN A 56 13.69 -20.35 10.19
N VAL A 57 13.85 -19.03 10.02
CA VAL A 57 13.26 -18.29 8.89
C VAL A 57 14.13 -18.48 7.66
N ASP A 58 13.54 -18.94 6.55
CA ASP A 58 14.27 -19.14 5.28
C ASP A 58 14.85 -17.83 4.73
N GLU A 59 14.04 -16.77 4.72
CA GLU A 59 14.40 -15.46 4.18
C GLU A 59 13.61 -14.32 4.84
N THR A 60 14.25 -13.15 4.94
CA THR A 60 13.60 -11.92 5.40
C THR A 60 13.17 -11.06 4.22
N VAL A 61 11.86 -10.85 4.05
CA VAL A 61 11.33 -9.95 3.03
C VAL A 61 11.18 -8.54 3.60
N VAL A 62 12.00 -7.62 3.13
CA VAL A 62 11.90 -6.19 3.48
C VAL A 62 10.98 -5.48 2.50
N PHE A 63 9.79 -5.08 2.95
CA PHE A 63 8.89 -4.23 2.19
C PHE A 63 9.42 -2.78 2.21
N LYS A 64 9.88 -2.30 1.06
CA LYS A 64 10.28 -0.89 0.93
C LYS A 64 9.03 0.00 0.85
N PRO A 65 9.08 1.22 1.43
CA PRO A 65 8.03 2.21 1.22
C PRO A 65 7.81 2.45 -0.27
N PHE A 66 6.55 2.60 -0.66
CA PHE A 66 6.20 2.98 -2.01
C PHE A 66 6.36 4.50 -2.18
N ASP A 67 7.07 4.91 -3.22
CA ASP A 67 7.32 6.33 -3.50
C ASP A 67 6.19 6.91 -4.37
N PHE A 68 5.18 7.48 -3.71
CA PHE A 68 4.07 8.13 -4.38
C PHE A 68 4.47 9.44 -5.06
N ASP A 69 5.50 10.13 -4.56
CA ASP A 69 5.96 11.41 -5.11
C ASP A 69 6.61 11.18 -6.47
N ALA A 70 7.50 10.19 -6.58
CA ALA A 70 8.10 9.79 -7.85
C ALA A 70 7.05 9.32 -8.87
N LEU A 71 6.02 8.60 -8.41
CA LEU A 71 4.91 8.18 -9.27
C LEU A 71 4.10 9.39 -9.75
N ALA A 72 3.79 10.34 -8.88
CA ALA A 72 3.07 11.56 -9.21
C ALA A 72 3.83 12.39 -10.24
N GLU A 73 5.12 12.62 -10.05
CA GLU A 73 5.96 13.34 -11.01
C GLU A 73 5.96 12.67 -12.39
N LYS A 74 6.11 11.34 -12.41
CA LYS A 74 6.10 10.55 -13.66
C LYS A 74 4.78 10.71 -14.41
N ILE A 75 3.66 10.56 -13.71
CA ILE A 75 2.31 10.65 -14.30
C ILE A 75 1.99 12.08 -14.73
N LEU A 76 2.29 13.09 -13.91
CA LEU A 76 2.07 14.50 -14.26
C LEU A 76 2.86 14.89 -15.50
N LYS A 77 4.13 14.45 -15.59
CA LYS A 77 4.95 14.64 -16.78
C LYS A 77 4.29 14.01 -18.00
N LYS A 78 3.80 12.76 -17.89
CA LYS A 78 3.13 12.07 -19.00
C LYS A 78 1.86 12.80 -19.46
N ILE A 79 1.04 13.26 -18.52
CA ILE A 79 -0.18 14.03 -18.82
C ILE A 79 0.18 15.34 -19.52
N SER A 80 1.16 16.08 -19.00
CA SER A 80 1.63 17.34 -19.59
C SER A 80 2.18 17.15 -21.01
N GLU A 81 3.00 16.13 -21.23
CA GLU A 81 3.49 15.77 -22.57
C GLU A 81 2.34 15.40 -23.51
N CYS A 82 1.35 14.64 -23.04
CA CYS A 82 0.17 14.28 -23.83
C CYS A 82 -0.63 15.52 -24.22
N PHE A 83 -0.86 16.42 -23.26
CA PHE A 83 -1.58 17.67 -23.47
C PHE A 83 -0.88 18.57 -24.49
N HIS A 84 0.41 18.86 -24.30
CA HIS A 84 1.17 19.76 -25.18
C HIS A 84 1.45 19.19 -26.57
N LYS A 85 1.32 17.88 -26.77
CA LYS A 85 1.33 17.27 -28.12
C LYS A 85 0.07 17.61 -28.92
N ILE A 86 -1.05 17.90 -28.24
CA ILE A 86 -2.37 18.07 -28.84
C ILE A 86 -2.76 19.55 -28.86
N VAL A 87 -2.55 20.22 -27.73
CA VAL A 87 -2.86 21.62 -27.49
C VAL A 87 -1.55 22.40 -27.52
N ASN A 88 -1.56 23.60 -28.10
CA ASN A 88 -0.36 24.47 -28.15
C ASN A 88 0.25 24.64 -26.75
N SER A 89 1.58 24.63 -26.64
CA SER A 89 2.35 24.65 -25.39
C SER A 89 2.13 25.89 -24.51
N GLU A 90 1.49 26.93 -25.06
CA GLU A 90 1.14 28.14 -24.31
C GLU A 90 -0.22 28.04 -23.59
N CYS A 91 -1.03 27.01 -23.87
CA CYS A 91 -2.28 26.77 -23.13
C CYS A 91 -1.96 26.14 -21.76
N LEU A 92 -2.69 26.55 -20.72
CA LEU A 92 -2.47 26.06 -19.37
C LEU A 92 -3.35 24.85 -19.06
N LEU A 93 -2.75 23.83 -18.44
CA LEU A 93 -3.45 22.68 -17.89
C LEU A 93 -3.43 22.75 -16.36
N GLU A 94 -4.62 22.79 -15.75
CA GLU A 94 -4.82 22.65 -14.32
C GLU A 94 -5.39 21.27 -14.00
N ILE A 95 -4.83 20.58 -13.01
CA ILE A 95 -5.29 19.26 -12.58
C ILE A 95 -5.69 19.36 -11.10
N ASP A 96 -6.93 19.02 -10.79
CA ASP A 96 -7.41 18.96 -9.41
C ASP A 96 -6.70 17.83 -8.64
N SER A 97 -6.38 18.09 -7.37
CA SER A 97 -5.65 17.10 -6.53
C SER A 97 -6.41 15.78 -6.42
N LYS A 98 -7.74 15.81 -6.36
CA LYS A 98 -8.57 14.60 -6.29
C LYS A 98 -8.47 13.75 -7.56
N VAL A 99 -8.28 14.39 -8.73
CA VAL A 99 -8.04 13.65 -9.98
C VAL A 99 -6.70 12.95 -9.91
N LEU A 100 -5.65 13.65 -9.45
CA LEU A 100 -4.34 13.05 -9.31
C LEU A 100 -4.36 11.89 -8.32
N GLU A 101 -5.06 12.02 -7.18
CA GLU A 101 -5.27 10.94 -6.20
C GLU A 101 -5.93 9.71 -6.84
N GLN A 102 -6.96 9.89 -7.67
CA GLN A 102 -7.62 8.77 -8.37
C GLN A 102 -6.69 8.07 -9.36
N ILE A 103 -5.91 8.83 -10.13
CA ILE A 103 -4.94 8.28 -11.10
C ILE A 103 -3.82 7.54 -10.36
N LEU A 104 -3.30 8.10 -9.27
CA LEU A 104 -2.31 7.45 -8.41
C LEU A 104 -2.85 6.17 -7.77
N GLY A 105 -4.08 6.21 -7.25
CA GLY A 105 -4.75 5.03 -6.71
C GLY A 105 -4.87 3.92 -7.73
N ALA A 106 -5.21 4.25 -8.99
CA ALA A 106 -5.23 3.29 -10.09
C ALA A 106 -3.84 2.74 -10.40
N ALA A 107 -2.80 3.60 -10.45
CA ALA A 107 -1.42 3.19 -10.71
C ALA A 107 -0.80 2.39 -9.56
N CYS A 108 -1.29 2.53 -8.34
CA CYS A 108 -0.87 1.72 -7.19
C CYS A 108 -1.39 0.27 -7.27
N VAL A 109 -2.57 0.06 -7.86
CA VAL A 109 -3.21 -1.27 -7.95
C VAL A 109 -3.06 -1.92 -9.33
N SER A 110 -2.54 -1.19 -10.31
CA SER A 110 -2.32 -1.65 -11.67
C SER A 110 -0.88 -1.34 -12.11
N ASP A 111 -0.49 -1.84 -13.27
CA ASP A 111 0.82 -1.50 -13.84
C ASP A 111 0.86 -0.03 -14.25
N THR A 112 1.91 0.70 -13.88
CA THR A 112 2.09 2.11 -14.27
C THR A 112 2.05 2.27 -15.79
N ASP A 113 2.55 1.30 -16.54
CA ASP A 113 2.52 1.32 -18.01
C ASP A 113 1.09 1.32 -18.56
N LYS A 114 0.15 0.67 -17.87
CA LYS A 114 -1.27 0.69 -18.24
C LYS A 114 -1.91 2.05 -17.98
N VAL A 115 -1.51 2.72 -16.88
CA VAL A 115 -1.97 4.08 -16.58
C VAL A 115 -1.40 5.09 -17.58
N GLU A 116 -0.14 4.95 -17.97
CA GLU A 116 0.44 5.76 -19.04
C GLU A 116 -0.29 5.56 -20.37
N HIS A 117 -0.64 4.32 -20.70
CA HIS A 117 -1.43 4.01 -21.88
C HIS A 117 -2.84 4.62 -21.79
N TRP A 118 -3.46 4.59 -20.62
CA TRP A 118 -4.74 5.26 -20.36
C TRP A 118 -4.65 6.77 -20.57
N VAL A 119 -3.57 7.42 -20.13
CA VAL A 119 -3.33 8.85 -20.37
C VAL A 119 -3.31 9.14 -21.87
N GLU A 120 -2.59 8.35 -22.67
CA GLU A 120 -2.52 8.57 -24.11
C GLU A 120 -3.86 8.30 -24.82
N GLN A 121 -4.53 7.21 -24.46
CA GLN A 121 -5.69 6.72 -25.20
C GLN A 121 -7.00 7.35 -24.74
N VAL A 122 -7.18 7.66 -23.47
CA VAL A 122 -8.43 8.19 -22.94
C VAL A 122 -8.31 9.68 -22.73
N LEU A 123 -7.34 10.11 -21.93
CA LEU A 123 -7.17 11.53 -21.63
C LEU A 123 -6.74 12.31 -22.88
N GLY A 124 -5.86 11.75 -23.71
CA GLY A 124 -5.48 12.32 -25.00
C GLY A 124 -6.66 12.51 -25.94
N ARG A 125 -7.59 11.54 -26.04
CA ARG A 125 -8.83 11.73 -26.81
C ARG A 125 -9.69 12.86 -26.24
N GLY A 126 -9.78 12.96 -24.92
CA GLY A 126 -10.44 14.08 -24.24
C GLY A 126 -9.83 15.43 -24.62
N PHE A 127 -8.50 15.54 -24.65
CA PHE A 127 -7.82 16.76 -25.07
C PHE A 127 -8.07 17.13 -26.54
N VAL A 128 -8.11 16.15 -27.45
CA VAL A 128 -8.46 16.39 -28.86
C VAL A 128 -9.90 16.90 -28.95
N GLU A 129 -10.83 16.30 -28.21
CA GLU A 129 -12.22 16.74 -28.16
C GLU A 129 -12.35 18.16 -27.62
N ALA A 130 -11.65 18.49 -26.52
CA ALA A 130 -11.63 19.84 -25.96
C ALA A 130 -11.05 20.86 -26.95
N GLN A 131 -9.92 20.54 -27.60
CA GLN A 131 -9.29 21.39 -28.61
C GLN A 131 -10.25 21.70 -29.77
N THR A 132 -10.94 20.68 -30.27
CA THR A 132 -11.84 20.81 -31.42
C THR A 132 -13.15 21.53 -31.05
N ARG A 133 -13.73 21.23 -29.89
CA ARG A 133 -15.00 21.80 -29.43
C ARG A 133 -14.89 23.26 -28.98
N TYR A 134 -13.86 23.59 -28.21
CA TYR A 134 -13.70 24.94 -27.63
C TYR A 134 -12.69 25.81 -28.36
N LYS A 135 -11.97 25.27 -29.36
CA LYS A 135 -10.94 25.99 -30.13
C LYS A 135 -9.93 26.66 -29.21
N LEU A 136 -9.32 25.86 -28.33
CA LEU A 136 -8.43 26.36 -27.29
C LEU A 136 -7.31 27.22 -27.89
N THR A 137 -7.05 28.35 -27.25
CA THR A 137 -6.02 29.33 -27.60
C THR A 137 -4.98 29.42 -26.49
N THR A 138 -3.94 30.22 -26.71
CA THR A 138 -2.84 30.45 -25.76
C THR A 138 -3.28 31.15 -24.46
N HIS A 139 -4.49 31.72 -24.42
CA HIS A 139 -5.09 32.30 -23.21
C HIS A 139 -6.12 31.39 -22.54
N SER A 140 -6.29 30.17 -23.06
CA SER A 140 -7.24 29.21 -22.50
C SER A 140 -6.61 28.44 -21.35
N VAL A 141 -7.43 28.11 -20.34
CA VAL A 141 -7.08 27.19 -19.26
C VAL A 141 -7.99 25.98 -19.37
N VAL A 142 -7.39 24.80 -19.48
CA VAL A 142 -8.09 23.52 -19.42
C VAL A 142 -7.95 22.99 -18.02
N LYS A 143 -9.09 22.75 -17.35
CA LYS A 143 -9.10 22.19 -16.00
C LYS A 143 -9.63 20.77 -16.02
N LEU A 144 -8.83 19.83 -15.51
CA LEU A 144 -9.22 18.45 -15.28
C LEU A 144 -9.74 18.32 -13.84
N VAL A 145 -11.01 17.97 -13.70
CA VAL A 145 -11.70 17.84 -12.41
C VAL A 145 -12.34 16.46 -12.27
N THR A 146 -12.61 16.06 -11.04
CA THR A 146 -13.39 14.85 -10.78
C THR A 146 -14.85 15.08 -11.17
N CYS A 147 -15.49 14.05 -11.74
CA CYS A 147 -16.90 14.12 -12.08
C CYS A 147 -17.75 13.95 -10.82
N GLU A 148 -18.50 14.97 -10.42
CA GLU A 148 -19.48 14.88 -9.34
C GLU A 148 -20.82 14.39 -9.91
N GLY A 149 -21.01 13.07 -10.00
CA GLY A 149 -22.27 12.48 -10.49
C GLY A 149 -22.29 10.95 -10.55
N LEU A 150 -23.49 10.36 -10.51
CA LEU A 150 -23.73 8.92 -10.68
C LEU A 150 -23.63 8.50 -12.16
N PHE A 151 -22.48 8.70 -12.79
CA PHE A 151 -22.20 8.04 -14.06
C PHE A 151 -21.75 6.63 -13.76
N LEU A 152 -22.45 5.64 -14.32
CA LEU A 152 -22.00 4.25 -14.33
C LEU A 152 -20.84 4.18 -15.33
N GLU A 153 -19.66 4.63 -14.89
CA GLU A 153 -18.50 4.74 -15.79
C GLU A 153 -17.99 3.33 -16.12
N GLU A 154 -18.07 3.00 -17.41
CA GLU A 154 -17.35 1.87 -17.97
C GLU A 154 -15.86 2.14 -17.75
N GLN A 155 -15.24 1.33 -16.90
CA GLN A 155 -13.81 1.45 -16.60
C GLN A 155 -12.98 0.93 -17.78
N ALA A 156 -11.84 1.55 -18.02
CA ALA A 156 -10.88 1.05 -19.01
C ALA A 156 -10.43 -0.38 -18.61
N PRO A 157 -10.36 -1.35 -19.56
CA PRO A 157 -9.97 -2.72 -19.22
C PRO A 157 -8.63 -2.79 -18.50
N GLY A 158 -8.63 -3.32 -17.28
CA GLY A 158 -7.41 -3.51 -16.49
C GLY A 158 -6.85 -2.26 -15.81
N VAL A 159 -7.56 -1.12 -15.87
CA VAL A 159 -7.22 0.13 -15.17
C VAL A 159 -8.47 0.63 -14.43
N ARG A 160 -8.35 0.99 -13.14
CA ARG A 160 -9.49 1.52 -12.37
C ARG A 160 -9.75 3.01 -12.66
N LEU A 161 -9.80 3.37 -13.94
CA LEU A 161 -10.02 4.73 -14.45
C LEU A 161 -11.07 4.72 -15.57
N PRO A 162 -11.81 5.83 -15.77
CA PRO A 162 -12.91 5.87 -16.72
C PRO A 162 -12.44 5.63 -18.15
N SER A 163 -13.25 4.98 -18.98
CA SER A 163 -12.94 4.74 -20.40
C SER A 163 -13.07 5.98 -21.29
N ARG A 164 -13.71 7.05 -20.81
CA ARG A 164 -13.92 8.30 -21.54
C ARG A 164 -13.94 9.51 -20.59
N ILE A 165 -13.45 10.65 -21.08
CA ILE A 165 -13.53 11.93 -20.38
C ILE A 165 -14.82 12.66 -20.80
N VAL A 166 -15.52 13.27 -19.84
CA VAL A 166 -16.72 14.07 -20.10
C VAL A 166 -16.34 15.54 -20.27
N MET A 167 -16.91 16.19 -21.29
CA MET A 167 -16.76 17.64 -21.54
C MET A 167 -17.98 18.39 -21.00
N ASN A 168 -17.75 19.53 -20.34
CA ASN A 168 -18.81 20.42 -19.83
C ASN A 168 -19.43 21.26 -20.95
#